data_AF-A0A5P4S9R3-F1
#
_entry.id   AF-A0A5P4S9R3-F1
#
_cell.length_a   1.000
_cell.length_b   1.000
_cell.length_c   1.000
_cell.angle_alpha   90.00
_cell.angle_beta   90.00
_cell.angle_gamma   90.00
#
_symmetry.space_group_name_H-M   'P 1'
#
loop_
_entity.id
_entity.type
_entity.pdbx_description
1 polymer ?
#
loop_
_entity_poly.entity_id
_entity_poly.type
_entity_poly.pdbx_seq_one_letter_code
_entity_poly.pdbx_strand_id
1 'polypeptide(L)'
;MEDPTLNKLIRNTELFFEHHWNVDLLGKPPEWSPVHFNFGKIPNYDKQGVYAFVKGDLVTYIGVGTSRGAGRYRGNGLSARVMKYCRWNEDKTEYIAIDPRLKDAGSIITIGFERDTAYLANALEVFLISKIQPVHNVVKVGM
;
A
#
# COMPACT_ATOMS: atom_id res chain seq x y z
N MET A 1 -7.38 1.03 -22.98
CA MET A 1 -6.73 0.47 -21.77
C MET A 1 -7.83 0.37 -20.72
N GLU A 2 -7.98 -0.77 -20.07
CA GLU A 2 -8.98 -0.93 -19.01
C GLU A 2 -8.54 -0.22 -17.73
N ASP A 3 -9.49 0.36 -17.00
CA ASP A 3 -9.23 1.16 -15.80
C ASP A 3 -8.51 0.38 -14.67
N PRO A 4 -7.68 1.04 -13.86
CA PRO A 4 -6.98 0.43 -12.73
C PRO A 4 -7.92 0.26 -11.53
N THR A 5 -8.70 -0.83 -11.49
CA THR A 5 -9.72 -1.03 -10.43
C THR A 5 -9.20 -1.79 -9.20
N LEU A 6 -9.94 -1.74 -8.09
CA LEU A 6 -9.66 -2.55 -6.89
C LEU A 6 -9.69 -4.05 -7.20
N ASN A 7 -10.65 -4.51 -8.00
CA ASN A 7 -10.73 -5.91 -8.41
C ASN A 7 -9.45 -6.34 -9.15
N LYS A 8 -8.91 -5.47 -10.03
CA LYS A 8 -7.63 -5.74 -10.69
C LYS A 8 -6.46 -5.80 -9.73
N LEU A 9 -6.41 -4.89 -8.76
CA LEU A 9 -5.39 -4.91 -7.72
C LEU A 9 -5.41 -6.24 -6.97
N ILE A 10 -6.60 -6.69 -6.52
CA ILE A 10 -6.79 -7.93 -5.78
C ILE A 10 -6.37 -9.14 -6.63
N ARG A 11 -6.91 -9.28 -7.85
CA ARG A 11 -6.57 -10.39 -8.75
C ARG A 11 -5.08 -10.48 -9.09
N ASN A 12 -4.42 -9.35 -9.33
CA ASN A 12 -2.98 -9.35 -9.59
C ASN A 12 -2.17 -9.62 -8.30
N THR A 13 -2.68 -9.26 -7.13
CA THR A 13 -2.05 -9.61 -5.85
C THR A 13 -2.15 -11.12 -5.61
N GLU A 14 -3.29 -11.74 -5.89
CA GLU A 14 -3.49 -13.20 -5.83
C GLU A 14 -2.51 -13.91 -6.78
N LEU A 15 -2.45 -13.47 -8.04
CA LEU A 15 -1.50 -14.01 -9.02
C LEU A 15 -0.04 -13.88 -8.57
N PHE A 16 0.33 -12.76 -7.93
CA PHE A 16 1.67 -12.61 -7.37
C PHE A 16 1.94 -13.65 -6.29
N PHE A 17 1.00 -13.88 -5.37
CA PHE A 17 1.17 -14.87 -4.31
C PHE A 17 1.15 -16.31 -4.83
N GLU A 18 0.38 -16.63 -5.86
CA GLU A 18 0.43 -17.94 -6.54
C GLU A 18 1.85 -18.27 -7.04
N HIS A 19 2.62 -17.27 -7.48
CA HIS A 19 3.97 -17.47 -7.98
C HIS A 19 5.07 -17.37 -6.91
N HIS A 20 4.82 -16.66 -5.81
CA HIS A 20 5.90 -16.22 -4.91
C HIS A 20 5.66 -16.51 -3.44
N TRP A 21 4.49 -17.03 -3.05
CA TRP A 21 4.17 -17.36 -1.67
C TRP A 21 4.15 -18.87 -1.43
N ASN A 22 4.92 -19.33 -0.46
CA ASN A 22 4.91 -20.74 -0.05
C ASN A 22 3.85 -20.95 1.03
N VAL A 23 2.66 -21.41 0.63
CA VAL A 23 1.52 -21.63 1.55
C VAL A 23 1.80 -22.72 2.57
N ASP A 24 2.52 -23.79 2.20
CA ASP A 24 2.81 -24.90 3.11
C ASP A 24 3.73 -24.47 4.26
N LEU A 25 4.65 -23.54 4.00
CA LEU A 25 5.63 -23.08 4.97
C LEU A 25 5.18 -21.82 5.73
N LEU A 26 4.50 -20.89 5.05
CA LEU A 26 4.15 -19.57 5.58
C LEU A 26 2.67 -19.42 5.95
N GLY A 27 1.83 -20.38 5.59
CA GLY A 27 0.38 -20.28 5.73
C GLY A 27 -0.25 -19.32 4.70
N LYS A 28 -1.41 -18.74 5.05
CA LYS A 28 -2.13 -17.84 4.14
C LYS A 28 -1.33 -16.56 3.86
N PRO A 29 -1.30 -16.08 2.60
CA PRO A 29 -0.68 -14.80 2.29
C PRO A 29 -1.44 -13.64 2.98
N PRO A 30 -0.80 -12.48 3.17
CA PRO A 30 -1.48 -11.31 3.71
C PRO A 30 -2.54 -10.80 2.73
N GLU A 31 -3.58 -10.16 3.28
CA GLU A 31 -4.71 -9.64 2.51
C GLU A 31 -4.73 -8.11 2.54
N TRP A 32 -5.35 -7.51 1.52
CA TRP A 32 -5.62 -6.07 1.51
C TRP A 32 -6.66 -5.72 2.58
N SER A 33 -6.43 -4.60 3.26
CA SER A 33 -7.41 -4.02 4.17
C SER A 33 -8.66 -3.55 3.42
N PRO A 34 -9.80 -3.40 4.10
CA PRO A 34 -10.90 -2.59 3.59
C PRO A 34 -10.46 -1.16 3.25
N VAL A 35 -11.22 -0.50 2.37
CA VAL A 35 -11.04 0.92 2.04
C VAL A 35 -11.11 1.75 3.31
N HIS A 36 -10.10 2.60 3.50
CA HIS A 36 -9.92 3.35 4.73
C HIS A 36 -9.82 4.85 4.48
N PHE A 37 -10.54 5.63 5.31
CA PHE A 37 -10.67 7.08 5.16
C PHE A 37 -9.97 7.87 6.27
N ASN A 38 -9.61 7.22 7.40
CA ASN A 38 -8.98 7.90 8.53
C ASN A 38 -7.45 7.79 8.48
N PHE A 39 -6.76 8.90 8.24
CA PHE A 39 -5.30 8.86 8.08
C PHE A 39 -4.50 8.92 9.39
N GLY A 40 -5.16 9.06 10.55
CA GLY A 40 -4.50 9.08 11.85
C GLY A 40 -3.99 7.71 12.30
N LYS A 41 -4.65 6.64 11.85
CA LYS A 41 -4.22 5.26 12.10
C LYS A 41 -4.69 4.34 10.97
N ILE A 42 -3.84 4.18 9.96
CA ILE A 42 -4.12 3.29 8.84
C ILE A 42 -4.13 1.80 9.25
N PRO A 43 -4.81 0.93 8.48
CA PRO A 43 -4.65 -0.52 8.62
C PRO A 43 -3.18 -0.94 8.42
N ASN A 44 -2.75 -1.98 9.13
CA ASN A 44 -1.38 -2.51 9.07
C ASN A 44 -0.27 -1.47 9.40
N TYR A 45 -0.59 -0.43 10.18
CA TYR A 45 0.33 0.68 10.50
C TYR A 45 1.68 0.24 11.12
N ASP A 46 1.70 -0.91 11.78
CA ASP A 46 2.82 -1.52 12.48
C ASP A 46 3.62 -2.50 11.60
N LYS A 47 3.27 -2.65 10.33
CA LYS A 47 3.90 -3.57 9.38
C LYS A 47 4.68 -2.85 8.29
N GLN A 48 5.57 -3.59 7.64
CA GLN A 48 6.09 -3.24 6.32
C GLN A 48 5.10 -3.73 5.27
N GLY A 49 4.99 -3.06 4.13
CA GLY A 49 4.02 -3.50 3.15
C GLY A 49 3.78 -2.55 2.00
N VAL A 50 2.70 -2.79 1.28
CA VAL A 50 2.25 -2.00 0.14
C VAL A 50 0.98 -1.25 0.53
N TYR A 51 0.79 -0.05 -0.01
CA TYR A 51 -0.43 0.72 0.10
C TYR A 51 -0.86 1.22 -1.28
N ALA A 52 -2.16 1.45 -1.43
CA ALA A 52 -2.72 2.04 -2.64
C ALA A 52 -3.69 3.18 -2.28
N PHE A 53 -3.65 4.27 -3.04
CA PHE A 53 -4.63 5.34 -2.96
C PHE A 53 -5.81 4.99 -3.86
N VAL A 54 -7.03 5.19 -3.36
CA VAL A 54 -8.25 4.71 -3.98
C VAL A 54 -9.28 5.83 -4.06
N LYS A 55 -9.87 6.02 -5.25
CA LYS A 55 -10.95 6.96 -5.54
C LYS A 55 -12.18 6.19 -6.02
N GLY A 56 -13.13 5.93 -5.13
CA GLY A 56 -14.23 5.00 -5.42
C GLY A 56 -13.68 3.58 -5.63
N ASP A 57 -13.77 3.07 -6.86
CA ASP A 57 -13.18 1.77 -7.25
C ASP A 57 -11.82 1.91 -7.95
N LEU A 58 -11.36 3.13 -8.23
CA LEU A 58 -10.14 3.38 -9.00
C LEU A 58 -8.91 3.45 -8.09
N VAL A 59 -7.90 2.63 -8.39
CA VAL A 59 -6.57 2.71 -7.83
C VAL A 59 -5.77 3.77 -8.58
N THR A 60 -5.48 4.89 -7.92
CA THR A 60 -4.82 6.04 -8.54
C THR A 60 -3.31 6.06 -8.31
N TYR A 61 -2.84 5.40 -7.24
CA TYR A 61 -1.43 5.31 -6.88
C TYR A 61 -1.16 4.05 -6.06
N ILE A 62 0.02 3.45 -6.24
CA ILE A 62 0.57 2.37 -5.42
C ILE A 62 1.91 2.83 -4.88
N GLY A 63 2.20 2.50 -3.62
CA GLY A 63 3.55 2.65 -3.09
C GLY A 63 3.89 1.63 -2.02
N VAL A 64 5.18 1.55 -1.70
CA VAL A 64 5.71 0.67 -0.65
C VAL A 64 6.15 1.46 0.59
N GLY A 65 5.91 0.85 1.76
CA GLY A 65 6.41 1.27 3.07
C GLY A 65 7.24 0.15 3.71
N THR A 66 8.53 0.09 3.40
CA THR A 66 9.45 -0.98 3.84
C THR A 66 10.55 -0.49 4.80
N SER A 67 10.40 0.69 5.41
CA SER A 67 11.35 1.14 6.44
C SER A 67 11.49 0.10 7.55
N ARG A 68 12.74 -0.22 7.92
CA ARG A 68 13.03 -1.20 8.99
C ARG A 68 12.68 -0.65 10.38
N GLY A 69 12.62 0.68 10.52
CA GLY A 69 12.45 1.36 11.81
C GLY A 69 13.53 0.99 12.82
N ALA A 70 13.36 1.47 14.06
CA ALA A 70 14.21 1.13 15.19
C ALA A 70 13.42 1.20 16.51
N GLY A 71 13.93 0.56 17.56
CA GLY A 71 13.30 0.53 18.89
C GLY A 71 11.85 0.03 18.84
N ARG A 72 10.94 0.76 19.49
CA ARG A 72 9.49 0.44 19.53
C ARG A 72 8.77 0.53 18.18
N TYR A 73 9.41 1.07 17.14
CA TYR A 73 8.84 1.26 15.80
C TYR A 73 9.49 0.33 14.76
N ARG A 74 10.18 -0.71 15.22
CA ARG A 74 10.89 -1.64 14.36
C ARG A 74 9.89 -2.47 13.55
N GLY A 75 9.90 -2.30 12.23
CA GLY A 75 8.93 -2.92 11.31
C GLY A 75 7.77 -2.01 10.90
N ASN A 76 7.64 -0.80 11.45
CA ASN A 76 6.54 0.12 11.18
C ASN A 76 6.72 0.88 9.85
N GLY A 77 6.92 0.15 8.76
CA GLY A 77 7.25 0.70 7.45
C GLY A 77 6.10 1.48 6.80
N LEU A 78 4.87 0.97 6.92
CA LEU A 78 3.67 1.59 6.35
C LEU A 78 3.35 2.92 7.02
N SER A 79 3.27 2.99 8.36
CA SER A 79 3.03 4.26 9.05
C SER A 79 4.14 5.28 8.79
N ALA A 80 5.42 4.87 8.84
CA ALA A 80 6.53 5.77 8.54
C ALA A 80 6.45 6.38 7.12
N ARG A 81 5.88 5.65 6.16
CA ARG A 81 5.68 6.12 4.80
C ARG A 81 4.44 7.00 4.67
N VAL A 82 3.29 6.54 5.16
CA VAL A 82 2.01 7.23 4.99
C VAL A 82 1.95 8.55 5.77
N MET A 83 2.61 8.65 6.92
CA MET A 83 2.71 9.90 7.68
C MET A 83 3.49 11.02 6.94
N LYS A 84 4.12 10.73 5.79
CA LYS A 84 4.68 11.74 4.89
C LYS A 84 3.61 12.42 4.02
N TYR A 85 2.48 11.75 3.80
CA TYR A 85 1.36 12.24 3.00
C TYR A 85 0.29 12.94 3.82
N CYS A 86 0.41 12.91 5.14
CA CYS A 86 -0.63 13.39 6.05
C CYS A 86 -0.03 14.25 7.18
N ARG A 87 -0.85 15.14 7.73
CA ARG A 87 -0.52 16.03 8.86
C ARG A 87 -1.74 16.26 9.73
N TRP A 88 -1.53 16.71 10.96
CA TRP A 88 -2.61 17.29 11.74
C TRP A 88 -3.19 18.51 11.01
N ASN A 89 -4.51 18.67 11.05
CA ASN A 89 -5.16 19.94 10.73
C ASN A 89 -4.71 21.03 11.72
N GLU A 90 -5.06 22.28 11.43
CA GLU A 90 -4.64 23.45 12.21
C GLU A 90 -4.99 23.32 13.70
N ASP A 91 -6.19 22.80 13.99
CA ASP A 91 -6.72 22.62 15.35
C ASP A 91 -6.22 21.34 16.05
N LYS A 92 -5.42 20.51 15.37
CA LYS A 92 -4.90 19.21 15.87
C LYS A 92 -5.98 18.23 16.34
N THR A 93 -7.13 18.25 15.69
CA THR A 93 -8.26 17.35 15.96
C THR A 93 -8.29 16.15 15.01
N GLU A 94 -7.74 16.30 13.80
CA GLU A 94 -7.77 15.26 12.77
C GLU A 94 -6.46 15.19 12.00
N TYR A 95 -6.07 13.98 11.58
CA TYR A 95 -4.98 13.77 10.63
C TYR A 95 -5.52 13.78 9.20
N ILE A 96 -5.18 14.82 8.46
CA ILE A 96 -5.65 15.07 7.09
C ILE A 96 -4.57 14.72 6.07
N ALA A 97 -5.00 14.32 4.86
CA ALA A 97 -4.11 14.20 3.72
C ALA A 97 -3.58 15.58 3.31
N ILE A 98 -2.28 15.69 3.06
CA ILE A 98 -1.60 16.87 2.49
C ILE A 98 -1.08 16.61 1.07
N ASP A 99 -0.77 15.37 0.73
CA ASP A 99 -0.36 14.98 -0.63
C ASP A 99 -1.53 15.14 -1.61
N PRO A 100 -1.36 15.87 -2.73
CA PRO A 100 -2.45 16.10 -3.68
C PRO A 100 -3.09 14.82 -4.24
N ARG A 101 -2.30 13.75 -4.41
CA ARG A 101 -2.80 12.47 -4.95
C ARG A 101 -3.67 11.76 -3.93
N LEU A 102 -3.25 11.76 -2.66
CA LEU A 102 -4.05 11.18 -1.57
C LEU A 102 -5.30 12.01 -1.29
N LYS A 103 -5.19 13.35 -1.35
CA LYS A 103 -6.35 14.25 -1.24
C LYS A 103 -7.40 13.97 -2.32
N ASP A 104 -6.98 13.85 -3.58
CA ASP A 104 -7.90 13.56 -4.69
C ASP A 104 -8.52 12.17 -4.58
N ALA A 105 -7.74 11.19 -4.13
CA ALA A 105 -8.24 9.83 -3.90
C ALA A 105 -9.26 9.79 -2.75
N GLY A 106 -8.95 10.44 -1.64
CA GLY A 106 -9.78 10.49 -0.44
C GLY A 106 -9.72 9.22 0.41
N SER A 107 -9.09 8.14 -0.05
CA SER A 107 -8.98 6.90 0.70
C SER A 107 -7.71 6.10 0.39
N ILE A 108 -7.40 5.15 1.27
CA ILE A 108 -6.23 4.28 1.20
C ILE A 108 -6.60 2.84 1.56
N ILE A 109 -5.89 1.88 0.97
CA ILE A 109 -5.85 0.48 1.41
C ILE A 109 -4.42 0.04 1.62
N THR A 110 -4.19 -0.94 2.49
CA THR A 110 -2.86 -1.46 2.79
C THR A 110 -2.84 -2.98 2.85
N ILE A 111 -1.71 -3.57 2.51
CA ILE A 111 -1.40 -4.98 2.71
C ILE A 111 -0.10 -5.07 3.51
N GLY A 112 -0.18 -5.68 4.69
CA GLY A 112 0.91 -5.73 5.67
C GLY A 112 1.59 -7.09 5.71
N PHE A 113 2.91 -7.09 5.59
CA PHE A 113 3.76 -8.26 5.67
C PHE A 113 4.40 -8.38 7.05
N GLU A 114 4.58 -9.62 7.49
CA GLU A 114 5.45 -9.91 8.62
C GLU A 114 6.92 -9.66 8.24
N ARG A 115 7.77 -9.46 9.25
CA ARG A 115 9.12 -8.92 9.05
C ARG A 115 10.05 -9.84 8.25
N ASP A 116 9.82 -11.14 8.35
CA ASP A 116 10.52 -12.20 7.64
C ASP A 116 10.17 -12.25 6.16
N THR A 117 8.94 -11.86 5.80
CA THR A 117 8.40 -11.88 4.43
C THR A 117 8.29 -10.48 3.80
N ALA A 118 8.59 -9.43 4.58
CA ALA A 118 8.50 -8.02 4.15
C ALA A 118 9.35 -7.65 2.93
N TYR A 119 10.33 -8.46 2.56
CA TYR A 119 11.11 -8.26 1.33
C TYR A 119 10.22 -8.36 0.07
N LEU A 120 9.14 -9.16 0.12
CA LEU A 120 8.19 -9.33 -0.97
C LEU A 120 7.38 -8.07 -1.26
N ALA A 121 7.23 -7.15 -0.30
CA ALA A 121 6.46 -5.92 -0.49
C ALA A 121 7.03 -5.05 -1.64
N ASN A 122 8.35 -4.98 -1.79
CA ASN A 122 8.95 -4.22 -2.90
C ASN A 122 8.68 -4.91 -4.25
N ALA A 123 8.76 -6.24 -4.30
CA ALA A 123 8.47 -7.01 -5.51
C ALA A 123 6.99 -6.88 -5.91
N LEU A 124 6.08 -6.93 -4.93
CA LEU A 124 4.65 -6.75 -5.14
C LEU A 124 4.33 -5.33 -5.66
N GLU A 125 4.93 -4.27 -5.10
CA GLU A 125 4.74 -2.90 -5.59
C GLU A 125 5.09 -2.80 -7.09
N VAL A 126 6.29 -3.26 -7.47
CA VAL A 126 6.77 -3.20 -8.86
C VAL A 126 5.85 -4.02 -9.77
N PHE A 127 5.50 -5.23 -9.35
CA PHE A 127 4.61 -6.11 -10.09
C PHE A 127 3.25 -5.44 -10.35
N LEU A 128 2.59 -4.93 -9.31
CA LEU A 128 1.27 -4.32 -9.43
C LEU A 128 1.30 -3.05 -10.29
N ILE A 129 2.29 -2.18 -10.13
CA ILE A 129 2.44 -0.98 -10.98
C ILE A 129 2.55 -1.38 -12.45
N SER A 130 3.30 -2.42 -12.77
CA SER A 130 3.46 -2.90 -14.16
C SER A 130 2.16 -3.44 -14.76
N LYS A 131 1.32 -4.08 -13.94
CA LYS A 131 0.08 -4.75 -14.37
C LYS A 131 -1.11 -3.83 -14.47
N ILE A 132 -1.25 -2.88 -13.53
CA ILE A 132 -2.45 -2.05 -13.45
C ILE A 132 -2.21 -0.60 -13.90
N GLN A 133 -0.96 -0.14 -13.91
CA GLN A 133 -0.57 1.19 -14.41
C GLN A 133 -1.39 2.36 -13.82
N PRO A 134 -1.38 2.57 -12.49
CA PRO A 134 -2.11 3.67 -11.87
C PRO A 134 -1.63 5.02 -12.39
N VAL A 135 -2.55 5.97 -12.55
CA VAL A 135 -2.30 7.29 -13.19
C VAL A 135 -1.15 8.08 -12.55
N HIS A 136 -0.88 7.91 -11.26
CA HIS A 136 0.18 8.63 -10.55
C HIS A 136 1.48 7.83 -10.35
N ASN A 137 1.56 6.61 -10.89
CA ASN A 137 2.80 5.85 -10.91
C ASN A 137 3.51 6.01 -12.26
N VAL A 138 4.82 6.23 -12.21
CA VAL A 138 5.65 6.13 -13.41
C VAL A 138 5.78 4.65 -13.76
N VAL A 139 5.20 4.25 -14.90
CA VAL A 139 5.42 2.92 -15.47
C VAL A 139 6.82 2.93 -16.08
N LYS A 140 7.77 2.27 -15.42
CA LYS A 140 9.10 2.06 -15.99
C LYS A 140 8.99 1.01 -17.10
N VAL A 141 8.79 1.45 -18.32
CA VAL A 141 9.13 0.65 -19.52
C VAL A 141 10.64 0.49 -19.54
N GLY A 142 11.11 -0.74 -19.62
CA GLY A 142 12.55 -1.03 -19.71
C GLY A 142 13.18 -0.23 -20.84
N MET A 143 14.33 0.40 -20.56
CA MET A 143 15.26 0.85 -21.60
C MET A 143 15.82 -0.35 -22.34
#